data_AF-A0A8H5VWI0-F1
#
_entry.id   AF-A0A8H5VWI0-F1
#
_cell.length_a   1.000
_cell.length_b   1.000
_cell.length_c   1.000
_cell.angle_alpha   90.00
_cell.angle_beta   90.00
_cell.angle_gamma   90.00
#
_symmetry.space_group_name_H-M   'P 1'
#
loop_
_entity.id
_entity.type
_entity.pdbx_description
1 polymer ?
#
loop_
_entity_poly.entity_id
_entity_poly.type
_entity_poly.pdbx_seq_one_letter_code
_entity_poly.pdbx_strand_id
1 'polypeptide(L)'
;MSEDSNMKPCALLFGNAGTIIAATPSLGLRTKIKTQVGTVIPPSADPYFGFHLTVRRDRRQLVSEDEGNGVCFSYDPSLDEPVLADFRITVKFLRGGVSCDYLPVPEDVQAKFPTVQNWQSFTYLIVHQRAFGIVIQGYFQEYYNSPDPKLEAWARHNGKINDVSLLDVLQQRDFYFVVEMDIGSCREVMGDEGLPPRFTYGYPRQPTNVEEMKELVNGSQGGAFAPCYNFDNDDSFITAINQSVVQDNLWLQREAEVIAQERLQAYFVAPPGNIPQGTGLTLLVSVPEEWKNSHELALRRSLISNSLIRVKIYDVVGSEDSQPALWDGKIVERSGSIPELESHLTGDNELVLRVRTTARPQVRIYHYNDRATADEALSKGTQN
;
A
#
# COMPACT_ATOMS: atom_id res chain seq x y z
N MET A 1 10.31 -5.91 -3.47
CA MET A 1 10.83 -5.77 -4.85
C MET A 1 11.41 -4.36 -4.95
N SER A 2 12.68 -4.21 -5.34
CA SER A 2 13.34 -2.91 -5.44
C SER A 2 12.89 -2.17 -6.70
N GLU A 3 12.80 -0.85 -6.62
CA GLU A 3 12.63 0.04 -7.77
C GLU A 3 13.91 0.00 -8.62
N ASP A 4 13.82 -0.42 -9.88
CA ASP A 4 14.92 -0.29 -10.82
C ASP A 4 14.88 1.12 -11.40
N SER A 5 15.74 1.98 -10.87
CA SER A 5 15.84 3.39 -11.24
C SER A 5 17.16 3.66 -11.95
N ASN A 6 17.10 4.20 -13.15
CA ASN A 6 18.26 4.67 -13.89
C ASN A 6 18.36 6.20 -13.89
N MET A 7 17.88 6.82 -12.80
CA MET A 7 17.98 8.27 -12.59
C MET A 7 19.44 8.70 -12.47
N LYS A 8 19.88 9.61 -13.34
CA LYS A 8 21.25 10.13 -13.35
C LYS A 8 21.31 11.58 -12.86
N PRO A 9 22.36 11.92 -12.08
CA PRO A 9 22.72 13.30 -11.79
C PRO A 9 22.73 14.15 -13.06
N CYS A 10 22.08 15.30 -13.02
CA CYS A 10 22.15 16.27 -14.10
C CYS A 10 22.06 17.72 -13.60
N ALA A 11 22.22 18.65 -14.53
CA ALA A 11 21.78 20.04 -14.42
C ALA A 11 20.62 20.27 -15.38
N LEU A 12 19.61 21.01 -14.93
CA LEU A 12 18.46 21.44 -15.72
C LEU A 12 18.61 22.93 -16.06
N LEU A 13 18.48 23.25 -17.34
CA LEU A 13 18.54 24.61 -17.86
C LEU A 13 17.15 25.07 -18.33
N PHE A 14 16.89 26.37 -18.19
CA PHE A 14 15.73 27.02 -18.80
C PHE A 14 16.12 27.60 -20.16
N GLY A 15 15.52 27.08 -21.23
CA GLY A 15 15.89 27.39 -22.60
C GLY A 15 17.22 26.78 -23.06
N ASN A 16 17.44 26.79 -24.37
CA ASN A 16 18.69 26.33 -24.98
C ASN A 16 19.85 27.19 -24.48
N ALA A 17 20.86 26.55 -23.90
CA ALA A 17 21.98 27.20 -23.26
C ALA A 17 21.58 28.38 -22.34
N GLY A 18 20.45 28.31 -21.64
CA GLY A 18 19.99 29.37 -20.77
C GLY A 18 20.42 29.22 -19.31
N THR A 19 19.62 29.73 -18.40
CA THR A 19 19.92 29.78 -16.96
C THR A 19 19.87 28.39 -16.33
N ILE A 20 20.80 28.07 -15.43
CA ILE A 20 20.75 26.84 -14.63
C ILE A 20 19.71 26.99 -13.51
N ILE A 21 18.72 26.11 -13.50
CA ILE A 21 17.61 26.11 -12.54
C ILE A 21 17.91 25.17 -11.36
N ALA A 22 18.37 23.97 -11.67
CA ALA A 22 18.68 22.93 -10.70
C ALA A 22 19.92 22.17 -11.16
N ALA A 23 20.68 21.65 -10.21
CA ALA A 23 21.85 20.82 -10.50
C ALA A 23 22.15 19.87 -9.34
N THR A 24 22.72 18.71 -9.67
CA THR A 24 23.29 17.83 -8.65
C THR A 24 24.66 18.35 -8.21
N PRO A 25 25.02 18.26 -6.92
CA PRO A 25 26.32 18.74 -6.43
C PRO A 25 27.56 18.15 -7.12
N SER A 26 27.44 16.97 -7.75
CA SER A 26 28.56 16.35 -8.51
C SER A 26 29.05 17.23 -9.66
N LEU A 27 28.19 18.08 -10.21
CA LEU A 27 28.53 19.06 -11.26
C LEU A 27 29.30 20.29 -10.73
N GLY A 28 29.61 20.32 -9.42
CA GLY A 28 30.33 21.40 -8.73
C GLY A 28 29.57 22.72 -8.64
N LEU A 29 28.26 22.68 -8.89
CA LEU A 29 27.36 23.81 -8.76
C LEU A 29 26.74 23.87 -7.36
N ARG A 30 26.60 25.08 -6.83
CA ARG A 30 25.95 25.35 -5.53
C ARG A 30 24.47 25.70 -5.72
N THR A 31 23.71 24.80 -6.35
CA THR A 31 22.25 24.93 -6.47
C THR A 31 21.55 24.41 -5.20
N LYS A 32 20.43 25.04 -4.82
CA LYS A 32 19.60 24.57 -3.69
C LYS A 32 18.65 23.45 -4.09
N ILE A 33 18.35 23.33 -5.38
CA ILE A 33 17.48 22.31 -5.96
C ILE A 33 18.37 21.29 -6.67
N LYS A 34 18.21 20.03 -6.30
CA LYS A 34 18.85 18.89 -6.95
C LYS A 34 17.97 18.41 -8.10
N THR A 35 18.60 17.89 -9.15
CA THR A 35 17.85 17.32 -10.28
C THR A 35 18.48 16.05 -10.80
N GLN A 36 17.62 15.09 -11.13
CA GLN A 36 17.99 13.84 -11.78
C GLN A 36 17.06 13.60 -12.97
N VAL A 37 17.56 12.99 -14.03
CA VAL A 37 16.78 12.64 -15.22
C VAL A 37 17.03 11.17 -15.55
N GLY A 38 15.99 10.49 -16.01
CA GLY A 38 16.10 9.15 -16.53
C GLY A 38 14.83 8.33 -16.46
N THR A 39 15.00 7.02 -16.57
CA THR A 39 13.91 6.06 -16.57
C THR A 39 13.74 5.45 -15.19
N VAL A 40 12.49 5.14 -14.84
CA VAL A 40 12.12 4.47 -13.59
C VAL A 40 11.15 3.33 -13.93
N ILE A 41 11.45 2.14 -13.40
CA ILE A 41 10.64 0.93 -13.56
C ILE A 41 10.17 0.51 -12.17
N PRO A 42 9.04 1.06 -11.69
CA PRO A 42 8.50 0.69 -10.40
C PRO A 42 7.85 -0.71 -10.46
N PRO A 43 7.86 -1.49 -9.36
CA PRO A 43 7.41 -2.89 -9.37
C PRO A 43 5.90 -3.09 -9.57
N SER A 44 5.07 -2.06 -9.36
CA SER A 44 3.60 -2.16 -9.48
C SER A 44 2.96 -0.86 -9.97
N ALA A 45 3.64 -0.15 -10.87
CA ALA A 45 3.16 1.08 -11.50
C ALA A 45 3.77 1.25 -12.90
N ASP A 46 3.29 2.23 -13.68
CA ASP A 46 3.77 2.41 -15.04
C ASP A 46 5.26 2.84 -15.07
N PRO A 47 6.10 2.17 -15.88
CA PRO A 47 7.44 2.65 -16.17
C PRO A 47 7.38 4.01 -16.87
N TYR A 48 8.28 4.92 -16.52
CA TYR A 48 8.31 6.26 -17.12
C TYR A 48 9.72 6.77 -17.37
N PHE A 49 9.83 7.66 -18.35
CA PHE A 49 10.97 8.54 -18.57
C PHE A 49 10.61 9.93 -18.05
N GLY A 50 11.51 10.56 -17.31
CA GLY A 50 11.19 11.81 -16.64
C GLY A 50 12.36 12.41 -15.88
N PHE A 51 12.06 13.41 -15.08
CA PHE A 51 13.04 14.02 -14.18
C PHE A 51 12.42 14.34 -12.82
N HIS A 52 13.30 14.48 -11.83
CA HIS A 52 12.94 14.81 -10.46
C HIS A 52 13.62 16.10 -10.04
N LEU A 53 12.88 16.98 -9.37
CA LEU A 53 13.43 18.11 -8.64
C LEU A 53 13.30 17.82 -7.15
N THR A 54 14.41 17.83 -6.44
CA THR A 54 14.44 17.58 -4.99
C THR A 54 14.93 18.81 -4.26
N VAL A 55 14.10 19.29 -3.35
CA VAL A 55 14.36 20.43 -2.48
C VAL A 55 14.48 19.92 -1.05
N ARG A 56 15.62 20.21 -0.42
CA ARG A 56 15.83 19.81 0.98
C ARG A 56 14.88 20.57 1.90
N ARG A 57 14.34 19.87 2.89
CA ARG A 57 13.68 20.50 4.04
C ARG A 57 14.71 20.99 5.05
N ASP A 58 14.25 21.70 6.08
CA ASP A 58 15.11 22.09 7.19
C ASP A 58 15.71 20.86 7.89
N ARG A 59 16.78 21.07 8.66
CA ARG A 59 17.59 19.98 9.19
C ARG A 59 16.75 19.09 10.11
N ARG A 60 16.55 17.84 9.69
CA ARG A 60 15.70 16.86 10.38
C ARG A 60 14.23 17.30 10.54
N GLN A 61 13.81 18.34 9.82
CA GLN A 61 12.46 18.92 9.89
C GLN A 61 12.06 19.44 11.27
N LEU A 62 13.04 19.72 12.14
CA LEU A 62 12.81 20.15 13.52
C LEU A 62 12.10 21.51 13.58
N VAL A 63 12.49 22.45 12.71
CA VAL A 63 11.88 23.78 12.70
C VAL A 63 10.46 23.69 12.16
N SER A 64 10.24 22.88 11.12
CA SER A 64 8.89 22.62 10.59
C SER A 64 7.98 22.03 11.66
N GLU A 65 8.47 21.10 12.48
CA GLU A 65 7.73 20.51 13.60
C GLU A 65 7.45 21.53 14.71
N ASP A 66 8.46 22.27 15.16
CA ASP A 66 8.36 23.29 16.21
C ASP A 66 7.37 24.42 15.85
N GLU A 67 7.25 24.74 14.56
CA GLU A 67 6.32 25.74 14.03
C GLU A 67 4.91 25.18 13.74
N GLY A 68 4.67 23.88 13.99
CA GLY A 68 3.36 23.25 13.83
C GLY A 68 3.01 22.83 12.40
N ASN A 69 3.98 22.81 11.48
CA ASN A 69 3.81 22.33 10.10
C ASN A 69 3.99 20.80 9.96
N GLY A 70 4.48 20.15 11.02
CA GLY A 70 4.67 18.71 11.10
C GLY A 70 5.90 18.20 10.32
N VAL A 71 6.01 16.87 10.25
CA VAL A 71 7.14 16.16 9.64
C VAL A 71 6.66 15.31 8.47
N CYS A 72 7.34 15.41 7.33
CA CYS A 72 7.07 14.63 6.13
C CYS A 72 7.93 13.36 6.08
N PHE A 73 7.29 12.22 5.85
CA PHE A 73 7.94 10.92 5.68
C PHE A 73 7.68 10.36 4.28
N SER A 74 8.63 9.54 3.81
CA SER A 74 8.49 8.66 2.66
C SER A 74 8.82 7.24 3.12
N TYR A 75 8.14 6.25 2.57
CA TYR A 75 8.50 4.86 2.83
C TYR A 75 9.80 4.50 2.09
N ASP A 76 10.76 3.89 2.81
CA ASP A 76 11.97 3.33 2.23
C ASP A 76 11.82 1.80 2.11
N PRO A 77 11.64 1.25 0.90
CA PRO A 77 11.46 -0.19 0.71
C PRO A 77 12.68 -1.04 1.11
N SER A 78 13.86 -0.44 1.21
CA SER A 78 15.09 -1.15 1.59
C SER A 78 15.22 -1.33 3.11
N LEU A 79 14.68 -0.38 3.87
CA LEU A 79 14.65 -0.41 5.33
C LEU A 79 13.32 -0.94 5.88
N ASP A 80 12.28 -1.00 5.04
CA ASP A 80 10.89 -1.29 5.43
C ASP A 80 10.39 -0.32 6.53
N GLU A 81 10.84 0.93 6.47
CA GLU A 81 10.56 1.95 7.49
C GLU A 81 10.21 3.31 6.87
N PRO A 82 9.43 4.15 7.56
CA PRO A 82 9.26 5.55 7.17
C PRO A 82 10.54 6.34 7.44
N VAL A 83 11.07 6.99 6.41
CA VAL A 83 12.24 7.88 6.50
C VAL A 83 11.85 9.33 6.24
N LEU A 84 12.62 10.27 6.79
CA LEU A 84 12.38 11.70 6.56
C LEU A 84 12.48 12.02 5.06
N ALA A 85 11.43 12.64 4.52
CA ALA A 85 11.32 12.95 3.11
C ALA A 85 11.72 14.40 2.79
N ASP A 86 12.54 14.56 1.75
CA ASP A 86 12.71 15.84 1.08
C ASP A 86 11.47 16.17 0.23
N PHE A 87 11.29 17.45 -0.12
CA PHE A 87 10.23 17.86 -1.05
C PHE A 87 10.63 17.50 -2.48
N ARG A 88 9.79 16.72 -3.17
CA ARG A 88 10.09 16.17 -4.48
C ARG A 88 8.99 16.49 -5.48
N ILE A 89 9.37 17.12 -6.59
CA ILE A 89 8.52 17.25 -7.77
C ILE A 89 8.97 16.20 -8.78
N THR A 90 8.06 15.34 -9.21
CA THR A 90 8.32 14.33 -10.24
C THR A 90 7.62 14.71 -11.51
N VAL A 91 8.37 14.83 -12.61
CA VAL A 91 7.85 15.11 -13.94
C VAL A 91 8.03 13.86 -14.79
N LYS A 92 6.90 13.27 -15.21
CA LYS A 92 6.89 12.13 -16.13
C LYS A 92 6.50 12.61 -17.52
N PHE A 93 7.34 12.30 -18.51
CA PHE A 93 7.02 12.51 -19.91
C PHE A 93 6.04 11.44 -20.39
N LEU A 94 5.10 11.82 -21.25
CA LEU A 94 4.15 10.85 -21.82
C LEU A 94 4.85 9.93 -22.80
N ARG A 95 4.64 8.62 -22.64
CA ARG A 95 5.14 7.59 -23.56
C ARG A 95 4.54 7.78 -24.96
N GLY A 96 5.39 7.70 -25.98
CA GLY A 96 5.11 8.04 -27.37
C GLY A 96 4.97 9.54 -27.63
N GLY A 97 5.21 10.37 -26.60
CA GLY A 97 4.98 11.83 -26.63
C GLY A 97 6.24 12.66 -26.65
N VAL A 98 7.42 12.04 -26.69
CA VAL A 98 8.73 12.72 -26.66
C VAL A 98 9.67 12.23 -27.73
N SER A 99 10.67 13.04 -28.04
CA SER A 99 11.87 12.65 -28.78
C SER A 99 13.10 13.28 -28.14
N CYS A 100 14.22 12.59 -28.13
CA CYS A 100 15.44 13.06 -27.46
C CYS A 100 16.57 13.32 -28.45
N ASP A 101 17.26 14.45 -28.29
CA ASP A 101 18.55 14.70 -28.93
C ASP A 101 19.69 14.50 -27.91
N TYR A 102 20.76 13.84 -28.35
CA TYR A 102 21.93 13.52 -27.53
C TYR A 102 23.16 14.15 -28.17
N LEU A 103 23.59 15.28 -27.62
CA LEU A 103 24.60 16.14 -28.22
C LEU A 103 25.82 16.30 -27.30
N PRO A 104 27.00 16.63 -27.85
CA PRO A 104 28.10 17.17 -27.06
C PRO A 104 27.67 18.45 -26.34
N VAL A 105 28.20 18.71 -25.14
CA VAL A 105 27.88 19.92 -24.40
C VAL A 105 28.42 21.15 -25.13
N PRO A 106 27.58 22.14 -25.51
CA PRO A 106 28.03 23.36 -26.18
C PRO A 106 28.97 24.21 -25.32
N GLU A 107 29.93 24.91 -25.94
CA GLU A 107 30.96 25.70 -25.21
C GLU A 107 30.37 26.77 -24.27
N ASP A 108 29.29 27.43 -24.68
CA ASP A 108 28.57 28.43 -23.89
C ASP A 108 27.85 27.83 -22.67
N VAL A 109 27.43 26.56 -22.77
CA VAL A 109 26.96 25.77 -21.64
C VAL A 109 28.13 25.35 -20.76
N GLN A 110 29.23 24.87 -21.34
CA GLN A 110 30.42 24.43 -20.60
C GLN A 110 30.98 25.53 -19.69
N ALA A 111 31.01 26.78 -20.18
CA ALA A 111 31.49 27.94 -19.44
C ALA A 111 30.77 28.19 -18.10
N LYS A 112 29.57 27.62 -17.91
CA LYS A 112 28.78 27.75 -16.68
C LYS A 112 29.14 26.73 -15.61
N PHE A 113 29.98 25.73 -15.92
CA PHE A 113 30.39 24.66 -15.02
C PHE A 113 31.91 24.71 -14.81
N PRO A 114 32.42 25.63 -13.97
CA PRO A 114 33.85 25.93 -13.88
C PRO A 114 34.69 24.77 -13.30
N THR A 115 34.06 23.80 -12.65
CA THR A 115 34.73 22.64 -12.03
C THR A 115 34.82 21.42 -12.93
N VAL A 116 34.07 21.40 -14.04
CA VAL A 116 34.01 20.24 -14.94
C VAL A 116 35.16 20.35 -15.95
N GLN A 117 36.03 19.33 -15.99
CA GLN A 117 37.20 19.30 -16.87
C GLN A 117 37.07 18.28 -18.02
N ASN A 118 36.38 17.15 -17.79
CA ASN A 118 36.23 16.08 -18.78
C ASN A 118 34.82 16.08 -19.39
N TRP A 119 34.63 16.89 -20.45
CA TRP A 119 33.34 17.03 -21.13
C TRP A 119 32.92 15.82 -21.99
N GLN A 120 33.83 14.87 -22.25
CA GLN A 120 33.49 13.64 -23.00
C GLN A 120 32.60 12.69 -22.19
N SER A 121 32.59 12.83 -20.86
CA SER A 121 31.73 12.07 -19.96
C SER A 121 30.39 12.77 -19.67
N PHE A 122 30.02 13.78 -20.46
CA PHE A 122 28.77 14.51 -20.32
C PHE A 122 27.99 14.57 -21.64
N THR A 123 26.68 14.57 -21.52
CA THR A 123 25.75 14.68 -22.64
C THR A 123 24.85 15.88 -22.44
N TYR A 124 24.69 16.68 -23.50
CA TYR A 124 23.62 17.66 -23.60
C TYR A 124 22.39 16.96 -24.15
N LEU A 125 21.47 16.64 -23.24
CA LEU A 125 20.22 15.95 -23.54
C LEU A 125 19.13 16.99 -23.73
N ILE A 126 18.50 16.99 -24.91
CA ILE A 126 17.32 17.81 -25.19
C ILE A 126 16.13 16.87 -25.30
N VAL A 127 15.14 17.06 -24.44
CA VAL A 127 13.88 16.31 -24.50
C VAL A 127 12.82 17.20 -25.13
N HIS A 128 12.39 16.83 -26.34
CA HIS A 128 11.33 17.53 -27.06
C HIS A 128 9.98 16.89 -26.76
N GLN A 129 9.08 17.67 -26.18
CA GLN A 129 7.70 17.29 -26.00
C GLN A 129 6.92 17.46 -27.31
N ARG A 130 6.54 16.34 -27.92
CA ARG A 130 5.77 16.28 -29.18
C ARG A 130 4.26 16.24 -28.93
N ALA A 131 3.84 15.57 -27.86
CA ALA A 131 2.45 15.46 -27.46
C ALA A 131 2.12 16.42 -26.31
N PHE A 132 0.90 16.94 -26.27
CA PHE A 132 0.42 17.68 -25.10
C PHE A 132 0.27 16.76 -23.89
N GLY A 133 0.70 17.27 -22.74
CA GLY A 133 0.58 16.60 -21.45
C GLY A 133 1.94 16.14 -20.93
N ILE A 134 2.28 16.58 -19.73
CA ILE A 134 3.27 15.95 -18.84
C ILE A 134 2.54 15.64 -17.54
N VAL A 135 2.94 14.58 -16.84
CA VAL A 135 2.41 14.28 -15.52
C VAL A 135 3.34 14.90 -14.48
N ILE A 136 2.81 15.80 -13.67
CA ILE A 136 3.57 16.46 -12.60
C ILE A 136 2.99 15.98 -11.26
N GLN A 137 3.83 15.34 -10.46
CA GLN A 137 3.50 14.87 -9.12
C GLN A 137 4.27 15.68 -8.08
N GLY A 138 3.65 15.96 -6.94
CA GLY A 138 4.27 16.65 -5.80
C GLY A 138 4.32 18.18 -5.88
N TYR A 139 3.99 18.81 -7.02
CA TYR A 139 4.05 20.28 -7.16
C TYR A 139 3.16 21.05 -6.19
N PHE A 140 1.96 20.52 -5.88
CA PHE A 140 1.03 21.14 -4.93
C PHE A 140 1.24 20.68 -3.48
N GLN A 141 2.23 19.83 -3.20
CA GLN A 141 2.50 19.39 -1.84
C GLN A 141 2.98 20.57 -0.99
N GLU A 142 2.62 20.58 0.29
CA GLU A 142 3.05 21.65 1.18
C GLU A 142 4.56 21.60 1.42
N TYR A 143 5.21 22.75 1.28
CA TYR A 143 6.62 22.94 1.59
C TYR A 143 6.77 24.10 2.57
N TYR A 144 7.51 23.86 3.64
CA TYR A 144 7.84 24.86 4.64
C TYR A 144 9.34 24.75 4.93
N ASN A 145 10.00 25.90 4.98
CA ASN A 145 11.42 26.02 5.31
C ASN A 145 11.70 27.46 5.76
N SER A 146 11.20 27.84 6.93
CA SER A 146 11.41 29.17 7.51
C SER A 146 12.90 29.56 7.66
N PRO A 147 13.86 28.62 7.86
CA PRO A 147 15.29 28.95 7.84
C PRO A 147 15.83 29.38 6.46
N ASP A 148 15.14 29.06 5.37
CA ASP A 148 15.51 29.44 4.00
C ASP A 148 14.29 29.98 3.21
N PRO A 149 13.85 31.22 3.52
CA PRO A 149 12.65 31.80 2.93
C PRO A 149 12.76 31.99 1.41
N LYS A 150 13.99 32.07 0.88
CA LYS A 150 14.22 32.14 -0.56
C LYS A 150 13.89 30.80 -1.23
N LEU A 151 14.32 29.69 -0.63
CA LEU A 151 14.03 28.35 -1.13
C LEU A 151 12.54 28.01 -1.01
N GLU A 152 11.91 28.43 0.09
CA GLU A 152 10.46 28.33 0.27
C GLU A 152 9.69 29.09 -0.82
N ALA A 153 10.09 30.34 -1.09
CA ALA A 153 9.49 31.14 -2.17
C ALA A 153 9.63 30.46 -3.54
N TRP A 154 10.78 29.90 -3.86
CA TRP A 154 11.02 29.17 -5.11
C TRP A 154 10.12 27.94 -5.26
N ALA A 155 9.88 27.21 -4.17
CA ALA A 155 9.06 26.00 -4.18
C ALA A 155 7.55 26.28 -4.21
N ARG A 156 7.05 27.35 -3.55
CA ARG A 156 5.61 27.62 -3.40
C ARG A 156 5.07 28.90 -4.04
N HIS A 157 5.78 30.01 -3.92
CA HIS A 157 5.20 31.35 -4.12
C HIS A 157 5.45 31.92 -5.52
N ASN A 158 5.58 31.07 -6.54
CA ASN A 158 6.10 31.45 -7.86
C ASN A 158 7.41 32.25 -7.74
N GLY A 159 8.20 31.96 -6.71
CA GLY A 159 9.50 32.59 -6.51
C GLY A 159 10.40 32.27 -7.70
N LYS A 160 11.23 33.25 -8.05
CA LYS A 160 12.04 33.20 -9.26
C LYS A 160 13.49 32.85 -8.94
N ILE A 161 14.01 31.87 -9.68
CA ILE A 161 15.42 31.49 -9.74
C ILE A 161 15.99 32.21 -10.95
N ASN A 162 16.69 33.33 -10.72
CA ASN A 162 17.22 34.20 -11.78
C ASN A 162 16.13 34.58 -12.81
N ASP A 163 15.06 35.21 -12.32
CA ASP A 163 13.89 35.66 -13.09
C ASP A 163 12.98 34.57 -13.69
N VAL A 164 13.29 33.29 -13.49
CA VAL A 164 12.51 32.14 -13.97
C VAL A 164 11.85 31.41 -12.80
N SER A 165 10.54 31.18 -12.85
CA SER A 165 9.83 30.36 -11.86
C SER A 165 9.86 28.87 -12.23
N LEU A 166 9.63 27.98 -11.25
CA LEU A 166 9.46 26.55 -11.55
C LEU A 166 8.29 26.29 -12.51
N LEU A 167 7.23 27.11 -12.44
CA LEU A 167 6.10 27.00 -13.36
C LEU A 167 6.53 27.29 -14.81
N ASP A 168 7.34 28.33 -15.03
CA ASP A 168 7.88 28.66 -16.35
C ASP A 168 8.68 27.48 -16.91
N VAL A 169 9.48 26.82 -16.06
CA VAL A 169 10.28 25.64 -16.44
C VAL A 169 9.39 24.47 -16.84
N LEU A 170 8.32 24.20 -16.09
CA LEU A 170 7.39 23.10 -16.32
C LEU A 170 6.49 23.33 -17.55
N GLN A 171 6.35 24.58 -18.01
CA GLN A 171 5.57 24.93 -19.21
C GLN A 171 6.37 24.83 -20.52
N GLN A 172 7.68 24.57 -20.45
CA GLN A 172 8.51 24.41 -21.64
C GLN A 172 8.09 23.18 -22.45
N ARG A 173 8.23 23.27 -23.78
CA ARG A 173 8.14 22.10 -24.66
C ARG A 173 9.47 21.38 -24.83
N ASP A 174 10.56 22.09 -24.68
CA ASP A 174 11.90 21.53 -24.78
C ASP A 174 12.58 21.64 -23.42
N PHE A 175 13.07 20.51 -22.91
CA PHE A 175 13.79 20.45 -21.64
C PHE A 175 15.26 20.18 -21.91
N TYR A 176 16.13 20.97 -21.30
CA TYR A 176 17.56 20.97 -21.59
C TYR A 176 18.34 20.51 -20.37
N PHE A 177 19.07 19.40 -20.52
CA PHE A 177 19.84 18.80 -19.45
C PHE A 177 21.32 18.67 -19.80
N VAL A 178 22.19 18.87 -18.81
CA VAL A 178 23.59 18.41 -18.82
C VAL A 178 23.67 17.18 -17.92
N VAL A 179 23.82 16.02 -18.52
CA VAL A 179 23.80 14.72 -17.82
C VAL A 179 25.23 14.20 -17.67
N GLU A 180 25.58 13.73 -16.47
CA GLU A 180 26.88 13.10 -16.16
C GLU A 180 26.94 11.67 -16.72
N MET A 181 26.97 11.58 -18.05
CA MET A 181 27.01 10.35 -18.83
C MET A 181 27.50 10.64 -20.26
N ASP A 182 28.27 9.73 -20.87
CA ASP A 182 28.67 9.86 -22.28
C ASP A 182 27.46 9.68 -23.22
N ILE A 183 27.59 10.18 -24.46
CA ILE A 183 26.48 10.22 -25.43
C ILE A 183 25.95 8.83 -25.77
N GLY A 184 26.84 7.83 -25.88
CA GLY A 184 26.47 6.46 -26.23
C GLY A 184 25.61 5.83 -25.15
N SER A 185 26.11 5.86 -23.91
CA SER A 185 25.38 5.37 -22.74
C SER A 185 24.07 6.13 -22.52
N CYS A 186 24.07 7.45 -22.69
CA CYS A 186 22.88 8.28 -22.51
C CYS A 186 21.78 7.90 -23.51
N ARG A 187 22.14 7.65 -24.77
CA ARG A 187 21.20 7.21 -25.80
C ARG A 187 20.58 5.85 -25.50
N GLU A 188 21.35 4.93 -24.95
CA GLU A 188 20.86 3.57 -24.64
C GLU A 188 19.79 3.57 -23.55
N VAL A 189 19.89 4.49 -22.59
CA VAL A 189 19.13 4.39 -21.34
C VAL A 189 18.17 5.55 -21.05
N MET A 190 18.26 6.65 -21.79
CA MET A 190 17.40 7.84 -21.63
C MET A 190 16.44 7.96 -22.79
N GLY A 191 15.14 8.09 -22.52
CA GLY A 191 14.09 8.12 -23.52
C GLY A 191 12.97 7.15 -23.18
N ASP A 192 11.92 7.15 -23.98
CA ASP A 192 10.73 6.31 -23.77
C ASP A 192 10.66 5.07 -24.68
N GLU A 193 11.49 5.03 -25.74
CA GLU A 193 11.53 3.93 -26.73
C GLU A 193 11.91 2.58 -26.10
N GLY A 194 12.74 2.57 -25.05
CA GLY A 194 13.21 1.37 -24.35
C GLY A 194 12.40 0.96 -23.11
N LEU A 195 11.30 1.66 -22.79
CA LEU A 195 10.53 1.35 -21.58
C LEU A 195 9.79 0.01 -21.71
N PRO A 196 9.71 -0.81 -20.63
CA PRO A 196 8.87 -2.00 -20.60
C PRO A 196 7.39 -1.66 -20.92
N PRO A 197 6.55 -2.68 -21.21
CA PRO A 197 5.11 -2.47 -21.34
C PRO A 197 4.52 -1.76 -20.12
N ARG A 198 3.38 -1.07 -20.34
CA ARG A 198 2.64 -0.46 -19.23
C ARG A 198 2.26 -1.52 -18.20
N PHE A 199 2.24 -1.12 -16.94
CA PHE A 199 1.88 -2.00 -15.85
C PHE A 199 0.38 -2.30 -15.91
N THR A 200 0.03 -3.54 -15.64
CA THR A 200 -1.36 -3.98 -15.50
C THR A 200 -1.45 -4.91 -14.31
N TYR A 201 -2.48 -4.76 -13.49
CA TYR A 201 -2.76 -5.71 -12.41
C TYR A 201 -3.19 -7.10 -12.91
N GLY A 202 -3.49 -7.25 -14.20
CA GLY A 202 -3.95 -8.52 -14.78
C GLY A 202 -5.41 -8.86 -14.45
N TYR A 203 -6.16 -7.94 -13.84
CA TYR A 203 -7.58 -8.12 -13.53
C TYR A 203 -8.46 -7.24 -14.42
N PRO A 204 -9.68 -7.68 -14.76
CA PRO A 204 -10.68 -6.82 -15.36
C PRO A 204 -11.17 -5.77 -14.36
N ARG A 205 -11.72 -4.67 -14.89
CA ARG A 205 -12.17 -3.50 -14.11
C ARG A 205 -13.15 -3.88 -12.99
N GLN A 206 -14.09 -4.76 -13.28
CA GLN A 206 -15.12 -5.23 -12.36
C GLN A 206 -15.52 -6.67 -12.71
N PRO A 207 -15.19 -7.67 -11.87
CA PRO A 207 -15.81 -8.98 -12.00
C PRO A 207 -17.30 -8.88 -11.64
N THR A 208 -18.14 -9.61 -12.38
CA THR A 208 -19.61 -9.47 -12.30
C THR A 208 -20.26 -10.49 -11.37
N ASN A 209 -19.58 -11.58 -11.01
CA ASN A 209 -20.07 -12.62 -10.11
C ASN A 209 -18.94 -13.32 -9.34
N VAL A 210 -19.30 -14.12 -8.32
CA VAL A 210 -18.36 -14.76 -7.39
C VAL A 210 -17.50 -15.83 -8.08
N GLU A 211 -18.07 -16.56 -9.02
CA GLU A 211 -17.41 -17.63 -9.77
C GLU A 211 -16.30 -17.05 -10.65
N GLU A 212 -16.58 -15.97 -11.37
CA GLU A 212 -15.61 -15.20 -12.14
C GLU A 212 -14.48 -14.66 -11.23
N MET A 213 -14.82 -14.13 -10.04
CA MET A 213 -13.81 -13.70 -9.07
C MET A 213 -12.90 -14.86 -8.64
N LYS A 214 -13.47 -16.04 -8.37
CA LYS A 214 -12.69 -17.23 -7.98
C LYS A 214 -11.76 -17.67 -9.11
N GLU A 215 -12.23 -17.69 -10.34
CA GLU A 215 -11.42 -18.02 -11.52
C GLU A 215 -10.28 -17.03 -11.72
N LEU A 216 -10.54 -15.72 -11.61
CA LEU A 216 -9.53 -14.67 -11.73
C LEU A 216 -8.43 -14.80 -10.66
N VAL A 217 -8.80 -15.00 -9.40
CA VAL A 217 -7.82 -15.16 -8.32
C VAL A 217 -7.03 -16.46 -8.48
N ASN A 218 -7.67 -17.54 -8.94
CA ASN A 218 -6.99 -18.82 -9.17
C ASN A 218 -6.06 -18.79 -10.40
N GLY A 219 -6.40 -18.02 -11.43
CA GLY A 219 -5.58 -17.84 -12.62
C GLY A 219 -4.41 -16.86 -12.41
N SER A 220 -4.55 -15.92 -11.48
CA SER A 220 -3.57 -14.89 -11.16
C SER A 220 -2.71 -15.25 -9.95
N GLN A 221 -1.99 -16.37 -10.02
CA GLN A 221 -1.01 -16.79 -9.00
C GLN A 221 0.30 -16.00 -9.16
N GLY A 222 0.25 -14.69 -8.86
CA GLY A 222 1.39 -13.80 -8.81
C GLY A 222 1.87 -13.55 -7.37
N GLY A 223 2.98 -12.82 -7.24
CA GLY A 223 3.40 -12.27 -5.95
C GLY A 223 2.53 -11.10 -5.51
N ALA A 224 2.70 -10.66 -4.26
CA ALA A 224 2.04 -9.46 -3.76
C ALA A 224 2.49 -8.21 -4.55
N PHE A 225 1.53 -7.35 -4.90
CA PHE A 225 1.84 -6.04 -5.46
C PHE A 225 2.47 -5.14 -4.39
N ALA A 226 3.36 -4.24 -4.81
CA ALA A 226 3.96 -3.27 -3.90
C ALA A 226 2.88 -2.34 -3.33
N PRO A 227 2.98 -1.96 -2.03
CA PRO A 227 2.12 -0.94 -1.46
C PRO A 227 2.16 0.33 -2.31
N CYS A 228 0.98 0.88 -2.60
CA CYS A 228 0.84 1.99 -3.52
C CYS A 228 -0.13 3.02 -2.94
N TYR A 229 0.28 4.29 -2.96
CA TYR A 229 -0.50 5.42 -2.44
C TYR A 229 -0.87 6.43 -3.54
N ASN A 230 -0.47 6.16 -4.78
CA ASN A 230 -0.72 6.99 -5.95
C ASN A 230 -0.90 6.13 -7.19
N PHE A 231 -1.95 6.37 -7.97
CA PHE A 231 -2.23 5.56 -9.15
C PHE A 231 -2.04 6.41 -10.40
N ASP A 232 -1.49 5.81 -11.46
CA ASP A 232 -1.24 6.52 -12.72
C ASP A 232 -2.54 6.86 -13.47
N ASN A 233 -3.63 6.13 -13.18
CA ASN A 233 -4.95 6.37 -13.75
C ASN A 233 -6.06 5.77 -12.85
N ASP A 234 -7.30 6.20 -13.10
CA ASP A 234 -8.49 5.75 -12.36
C ASP A 234 -8.72 4.24 -12.48
N ASP A 235 -8.38 3.62 -13.61
CA ASP A 235 -8.60 2.18 -13.80
C ASP A 235 -7.66 1.36 -12.91
N SER A 236 -6.39 1.76 -12.78
CA SER A 236 -5.44 1.17 -11.84
C SER A 236 -5.92 1.32 -10.40
N PHE A 237 -6.42 2.50 -10.02
CA PHE A 237 -6.97 2.78 -8.69
C PHE A 237 -8.17 1.88 -8.37
N ILE A 238 -9.17 1.87 -9.25
CA ILE A 238 -10.40 1.08 -9.07
C ILE A 238 -10.07 -0.41 -9.05
N THR A 239 -9.16 -0.88 -9.89
CA THR A 239 -8.74 -2.28 -9.92
C THR A 239 -8.07 -2.69 -8.62
N ALA A 240 -7.12 -1.90 -8.11
CA ALA A 240 -6.44 -2.20 -6.85
C ALA A 240 -7.41 -2.27 -5.67
N ILE A 241 -8.33 -1.30 -5.55
CA ILE A 241 -9.34 -1.29 -4.48
C ILE A 241 -10.27 -2.48 -4.60
N ASN A 242 -10.87 -2.72 -5.77
CA ASN A 242 -11.81 -3.83 -5.93
C ASN A 242 -11.14 -5.17 -5.66
N GLN A 243 -9.96 -5.40 -6.23
CA GLN A 243 -9.29 -6.69 -6.14
C GLN A 243 -8.74 -6.95 -4.73
N SER A 244 -8.28 -5.92 -4.01
CA SER A 244 -7.89 -6.08 -2.60
C SER A 244 -9.06 -6.57 -1.73
N VAL A 245 -10.26 -6.01 -1.91
CA VAL A 245 -11.45 -6.43 -1.16
C VAL A 245 -11.90 -7.83 -1.59
N VAL A 246 -11.93 -8.11 -2.90
CA VAL A 246 -12.35 -9.41 -3.43
C VAL A 246 -11.43 -10.52 -2.95
N GLN A 247 -10.11 -10.32 -3.04
CA GLN A 247 -9.13 -11.31 -2.61
C GLN A 247 -9.16 -11.55 -1.11
N ASP A 248 -9.28 -10.49 -0.30
CA ASP A 248 -9.43 -10.61 1.17
C ASP A 248 -10.67 -11.43 1.54
N ASN A 249 -11.83 -11.14 0.92
CA ASN A 249 -13.06 -11.87 1.19
C ASN A 249 -13.02 -13.33 0.68
N LEU A 250 -12.46 -13.58 -0.50
CA LEU A 250 -12.30 -14.93 -1.02
C LEU A 250 -11.34 -15.76 -0.18
N TRP A 251 -10.25 -15.16 0.29
CA TRP A 251 -9.31 -15.81 1.20
C TRP A 251 -10.01 -16.17 2.53
N LEU A 252 -10.72 -15.21 3.14
CA LEU A 252 -11.51 -15.46 4.35
C LEU A 252 -12.57 -16.54 4.15
N GLN A 253 -13.27 -16.54 3.00
CA GLN A 253 -14.26 -17.55 2.69
C GLN A 253 -13.63 -18.95 2.60
N ARG A 254 -12.48 -19.09 1.92
CA ARG A 254 -11.77 -20.38 1.81
C ARG A 254 -11.33 -20.90 3.17
N GLU A 255 -10.75 -20.03 4.00
CA GLU A 255 -10.39 -20.39 5.38
C GLU A 255 -11.62 -20.78 6.21
N ALA A 256 -12.74 -20.05 6.08
CA ALA A 256 -13.99 -20.40 6.75
C ALA A 256 -14.54 -21.76 6.27
N GLU A 257 -14.39 -22.10 4.99
CA GLU A 257 -14.78 -23.41 4.43
C GLU A 257 -13.91 -24.55 4.99
N VAL A 258 -12.61 -24.31 5.22
CA VAL A 258 -11.71 -25.27 5.89
C VAL A 258 -12.11 -25.45 7.36
N ILE A 259 -12.20 -24.34 8.12
CA ILE A 259 -12.61 -24.35 9.54
C ILE A 259 -13.96 -25.05 9.73
N ALA A 260 -14.91 -24.84 8.81
CA ALA A 260 -16.25 -25.43 8.90
C ALA A 260 -16.29 -26.95 8.65
N GLN A 261 -15.21 -27.57 8.18
CA GLN A 261 -15.06 -29.03 8.08
C GLN A 261 -14.55 -29.66 9.38
N GLU A 262 -13.95 -28.84 10.26
CA GLU A 262 -13.36 -29.29 11.50
C GLU A 262 -14.37 -29.25 12.65
N ARG A 263 -14.42 -30.33 13.44
CA ARG A 263 -15.34 -30.44 14.57
C ARG A 263 -14.58 -30.15 15.85
N LEU A 264 -14.94 -29.04 16.47
CA LEU A 264 -14.35 -28.57 17.73
C LEU A 264 -15.32 -28.81 18.87
N GLN A 265 -14.77 -29.11 20.04
CA GLN A 265 -15.57 -29.20 21.26
C GLN A 265 -15.91 -27.80 21.75
N ALA A 266 -17.17 -27.60 22.10
CA ALA A 266 -17.65 -26.33 22.60
C ALA A 266 -18.77 -26.52 23.62
N TYR A 267 -18.98 -25.55 24.50
CA TYR A 267 -20.14 -25.56 25.41
C TYR A 267 -20.77 -24.18 25.52
N PHE A 268 -22.07 -24.18 25.78
CA PHE A 268 -22.83 -22.95 25.96
C PHE A 268 -22.72 -22.46 27.41
N VAL A 269 -22.49 -21.17 27.56
CA VAL A 269 -22.75 -20.45 28.80
C VAL A 269 -24.14 -19.83 28.65
N ALA A 270 -25.13 -20.49 29.28
CA ALA A 270 -26.53 -20.15 29.14
C ALA A 270 -27.22 -20.07 30.52
N PRO A 271 -28.13 -19.10 30.73
CA PRO A 271 -28.89 -19.01 31.97
C PRO A 271 -29.76 -20.26 32.16
N PRO A 272 -30.04 -20.67 33.41
CA PRO A 272 -30.86 -21.84 33.68
C PRO A 272 -32.30 -21.63 33.17
N GLY A 273 -32.89 -22.68 32.60
CA GLY A 273 -34.29 -22.71 32.18
C GLY A 273 -34.48 -22.78 30.67
N ASN A 274 -35.71 -22.53 30.22
CA ASN A 274 -36.05 -22.61 28.79
C ASN A 274 -35.49 -21.39 28.04
N ILE A 275 -34.71 -21.62 26.99
CA ILE A 275 -34.05 -20.56 26.20
C ILE A 275 -34.93 -20.21 25.00
N PRO A 276 -35.52 -19.00 24.92
CA PRO A 276 -36.34 -18.60 23.79
C PRO A 276 -35.54 -18.54 22.48
N GLN A 277 -36.25 -18.64 21.35
CA GLN A 277 -35.67 -18.37 20.04
C GLN A 277 -35.18 -16.91 19.94
N GLY A 278 -34.06 -16.70 19.25
CA GLY A 278 -33.48 -15.37 19.04
C GLY A 278 -32.66 -14.88 20.24
N THR A 279 -32.54 -15.70 21.29
CA THR A 279 -31.71 -15.38 22.46
C THR A 279 -30.25 -15.41 22.08
N GLY A 280 -29.50 -14.40 22.51
CA GLY A 280 -28.04 -14.39 22.39
C GLY A 280 -27.42 -15.23 23.49
N LEU A 281 -26.60 -16.21 23.12
CA LEU A 281 -25.83 -17.05 24.04
C LEU A 281 -24.34 -16.87 23.82
N THR A 282 -23.57 -17.16 24.86
CA THR A 282 -22.11 -17.24 24.78
C THR A 282 -21.72 -18.69 24.55
N LEU A 283 -20.89 -18.94 23.54
CA LEU A 283 -20.35 -20.25 23.19
C LEU A 283 -18.84 -20.21 23.38
N LEU A 284 -18.33 -21.12 24.21
CA LEU A 284 -16.90 -21.30 24.44
C LEU A 284 -16.44 -22.50 23.65
N VAL A 285 -15.47 -22.28 22.75
CA VAL A 285 -14.91 -23.32 21.88
C VAL A 285 -13.48 -23.59 22.30
N SER A 286 -13.20 -24.83 22.70
CA SER A 286 -11.85 -25.28 23.03
C SER A 286 -11.10 -25.60 21.74
N VAL A 287 -9.96 -24.94 21.53
CA VAL A 287 -9.17 -25.10 20.31
C VAL A 287 -7.74 -25.51 20.64
N PRO A 288 -7.12 -26.48 19.95
CA PRO A 288 -5.69 -26.74 20.09
C PRO A 288 -4.86 -25.50 19.75
N GLU A 289 -3.71 -25.33 20.39
CA GLU A 289 -2.81 -24.19 20.10
C GLU A 289 -2.36 -24.18 18.64
N GLU A 290 -1.96 -25.34 18.11
CA GLU A 290 -1.58 -25.50 16.71
C GLU A 290 -2.70 -25.11 15.75
N TRP A 291 -3.94 -25.49 16.08
CA TRP A 291 -5.13 -25.12 15.31
C TRP A 291 -5.32 -23.60 15.29
N LYS A 292 -5.29 -22.99 16.48
CA LYS A 292 -5.46 -21.54 16.64
C LYS A 292 -4.38 -20.76 15.88
N ASN A 293 -3.13 -21.22 15.93
CA ASN A 293 -2.01 -20.62 15.22
C ASN A 293 -2.16 -20.77 13.70
N SER A 294 -2.64 -21.94 13.22
CA SER A 294 -2.84 -22.18 11.79
C SER A 294 -3.91 -21.28 11.15
N HIS A 295 -4.93 -20.87 11.92
CA HIS A 295 -6.03 -20.01 11.46
C HIS A 295 -5.99 -18.58 12.03
N GLU A 296 -4.91 -18.19 12.70
CA GLU A 296 -4.83 -16.97 13.49
C GLU A 296 -5.21 -15.71 12.70
N LEU A 297 -4.70 -15.60 11.46
CA LEU A 297 -4.96 -14.44 10.61
C LEU A 297 -6.45 -14.28 10.28
N ALA A 298 -7.14 -15.39 9.98
CA ALA A 298 -8.56 -15.37 9.63
C ALA A 298 -9.42 -15.02 10.86
N LEU A 299 -9.05 -15.54 12.02
CA LEU A 299 -9.70 -15.23 13.30
C LEU A 299 -9.53 -13.75 13.67
N ARG A 300 -8.29 -13.22 13.60
CA ARG A 300 -7.99 -11.80 13.84
C ARG A 300 -8.75 -10.90 12.87
N ARG A 301 -8.76 -11.23 11.58
CA ARG A 301 -9.49 -10.45 10.57
C ARG A 301 -11.01 -10.45 10.83
N SER A 302 -11.57 -11.58 11.26
CA SER A 302 -12.99 -11.69 11.63
C SER A 302 -13.34 -10.85 12.87
N LEU A 303 -12.45 -10.80 13.86
CA LEU A 303 -12.57 -9.94 15.04
C LEU A 303 -12.54 -8.45 14.68
N ILE A 304 -11.52 -8.02 13.92
CA ILE A 304 -11.33 -6.61 13.52
C ILE A 304 -12.50 -6.10 12.67
N SER A 305 -13.00 -6.94 11.76
CA SER A 305 -14.13 -6.58 10.90
C SER A 305 -15.49 -6.66 11.61
N ASN A 306 -15.55 -7.21 12.83
CA ASN A 306 -16.80 -7.53 13.55
C ASN A 306 -17.80 -8.28 12.65
N SER A 307 -17.26 -9.23 11.87
CA SER A 307 -18.03 -9.99 10.87
C SER A 307 -19.01 -10.96 11.53
N LEU A 308 -20.18 -11.13 10.91
CA LEU A 308 -21.10 -12.20 11.26
C LEU A 308 -20.59 -13.51 10.68
N ILE A 309 -20.48 -14.52 11.53
CA ILE A 309 -20.11 -15.88 11.15
C ILE A 309 -21.32 -16.80 11.27
N ARG A 310 -21.28 -17.89 10.52
CA ARG A 310 -22.26 -18.98 10.64
C ARG A 310 -21.63 -20.13 11.40
N VAL A 311 -22.20 -20.47 12.55
CA VAL A 311 -21.75 -21.57 13.40
C VAL A 311 -22.58 -22.80 13.07
N LYS A 312 -21.90 -23.92 12.77
CA LYS A 312 -22.52 -25.23 12.55
C LYS A 312 -22.50 -26.01 13.88
N ILE A 313 -23.67 -26.35 14.41
CA ILE A 313 -23.79 -27.12 15.64
C ILE A 313 -24.33 -28.51 15.31
N TYR A 314 -23.59 -29.54 15.69
CA TYR A 314 -23.91 -30.93 15.35
C TYR A 314 -24.73 -31.66 16.42
N ASP A 315 -24.73 -31.20 17.67
CA ASP A 315 -25.56 -31.78 18.74
C ASP A 315 -27.00 -31.29 18.67
N VAL A 316 -27.71 -31.81 17.67
CA VAL A 316 -29.12 -31.52 17.41
C VAL A 316 -30.02 -32.61 17.98
N VAL A 317 -31.18 -32.22 18.49
CA VAL A 317 -32.23 -33.12 18.97
C VAL A 317 -32.89 -33.80 17.75
N GLY A 318 -32.57 -35.07 17.52
CA GLY A 318 -33.08 -35.85 16.38
C GLY A 318 -32.30 -37.16 16.16
N SER A 319 -32.53 -37.83 15.03
CA SER A 319 -31.72 -38.98 14.59
C SER A 319 -30.29 -38.56 14.25
N GLU A 320 -29.33 -39.48 14.30
CA GLU A 320 -27.90 -39.22 14.03
C GLU A 320 -27.63 -38.61 12.62
N ASP A 321 -28.53 -38.82 11.65
CA ASP A 321 -28.47 -38.23 10.30
C ASP A 321 -29.02 -36.79 10.19
N SER A 322 -29.28 -36.12 11.32
CA SER A 322 -29.84 -34.77 11.31
C SER A 322 -28.82 -33.74 10.79
N GLN A 323 -29.27 -32.85 9.90
CA GLN A 323 -28.47 -31.72 9.42
C GLN A 323 -28.06 -30.80 10.60
N PRO A 324 -26.84 -30.24 10.60
CA PRO A 324 -26.38 -29.37 11.69
C PRO A 324 -27.25 -28.11 11.80
N ALA A 325 -27.38 -27.59 13.02
CA ALA A 325 -27.98 -26.29 13.22
C ALA A 325 -27.06 -25.19 12.70
N LEU A 326 -27.63 -24.23 11.98
CA LEU A 326 -26.92 -23.07 11.47
C LEU A 326 -27.34 -21.85 12.26
N TRP A 327 -26.46 -21.37 13.14
CA TRP A 327 -26.70 -20.19 13.95
C TRP A 327 -25.81 -19.04 13.50
N ASP A 328 -26.35 -17.83 13.53
CA ASP A 328 -25.56 -16.63 13.28
C ASP A 328 -24.84 -16.24 14.58
N GLY A 329 -23.58 -15.86 14.46
CA GLY A 329 -22.80 -15.40 15.60
C GLY A 329 -21.70 -14.44 15.21
N LYS A 330 -20.87 -14.11 16.20
CA LYS A 330 -19.64 -13.35 16.01
C LYS A 330 -18.60 -13.80 17.02
N ILE A 331 -17.33 -13.75 16.63
CA ILE A 331 -16.22 -13.94 17.57
C ILE A 331 -16.13 -12.65 18.39
N VAL A 332 -15.92 -12.76 19.70
CA VAL A 332 -15.76 -11.61 20.59
C VAL A 332 -14.40 -11.64 21.25
N GLU A 333 -13.81 -10.46 21.39
CA GLU A 333 -12.53 -10.32 22.04
C GLU A 333 -12.65 -10.62 23.54
N ARG A 334 -11.62 -11.28 24.07
CA ARG A 334 -11.53 -11.71 25.47
C ARG A 334 -11.29 -10.48 26.34
N SER A 335 -12.34 -9.75 26.63
CA SER A 335 -12.32 -8.66 27.60
C SER A 335 -13.17 -9.05 28.81
N GLY A 336 -12.74 -8.66 30.01
CA GLY A 336 -13.44 -8.90 31.28
C GLY A 336 -14.77 -8.14 31.41
N SER A 337 -15.51 -7.99 30.31
CA SER A 337 -16.73 -7.21 30.15
C SER A 337 -17.96 -8.07 29.83
N ILE A 338 -17.83 -9.41 29.86
CA ILE A 338 -18.94 -10.36 29.71
C ILE A 338 -19.23 -10.95 31.12
N PRO A 339 -20.22 -10.42 31.86
CA PRO A 339 -20.53 -10.87 33.22
C PRO A 339 -20.83 -12.36 33.31
N GLU A 340 -21.40 -12.94 32.24
CA GLU A 340 -21.73 -14.36 32.17
C GLU A 340 -20.50 -15.27 32.21
N LEU A 341 -19.31 -14.75 31.92
CA LEU A 341 -18.05 -15.49 31.94
C LEU A 341 -17.29 -15.39 33.27
N GLU A 342 -17.79 -14.64 34.26
CA GLU A 342 -17.12 -14.49 35.57
C GLU A 342 -16.92 -15.84 36.29
N SER A 343 -17.89 -16.76 36.16
CA SER A 343 -17.81 -18.14 36.69
C SER A 343 -17.20 -19.15 35.71
N HIS A 344 -16.90 -18.73 34.49
CA HIS A 344 -16.34 -19.56 33.42
C HIS A 344 -15.06 -18.92 32.88
N LEU A 345 -14.03 -18.87 33.74
CA LEU A 345 -12.71 -18.38 33.36
C LEU A 345 -12.26 -19.12 32.09
N THR A 346 -12.04 -18.35 31.04
CA THR A 346 -11.57 -18.86 29.77
C THR A 346 -10.10 -19.22 29.87
N GLY A 347 -9.61 -20.16 29.06
CA GLY A 347 -8.18 -20.48 28.88
C GLY A 347 -7.56 -19.74 27.69
N ASP A 348 -6.23 -19.79 27.54
CA ASP A 348 -5.51 -19.12 26.44
C ASP A 348 -5.80 -19.72 25.05
N ASN A 349 -6.28 -20.97 25.04
CA ASN A 349 -6.56 -21.77 23.86
C ASN A 349 -8.07 -21.91 23.61
N GLU A 350 -8.79 -20.79 23.71
CA GLU A 350 -10.24 -20.76 23.54
C GLU A 350 -10.72 -19.63 22.65
N LEU A 351 -11.78 -19.91 21.90
CA LEU A 351 -12.55 -18.90 21.17
C LEU A 351 -13.85 -18.63 21.90
N VAL A 352 -14.15 -17.34 22.10
CA VAL A 352 -15.41 -16.87 22.67
C VAL A 352 -16.29 -16.38 21.52
N LEU A 353 -17.45 -16.98 21.37
CA LEU A 353 -18.43 -16.61 20.35
C LEU A 353 -19.71 -16.14 21.02
N ARG A 354 -20.35 -15.13 20.43
CA ARG A 354 -21.73 -14.76 20.75
C ARG A 354 -22.63 -15.21 19.62
N VAL A 355 -23.54 -16.14 19.91
CA VAL A 355 -24.41 -16.79 18.91
C VAL A 355 -25.88 -16.49 19.19
N ARG A 356 -26.72 -16.52 18.16
CA ARG A 356 -28.17 -16.32 18.28
C ARG A 356 -28.91 -17.63 18.00
N THR A 357 -29.74 -18.05 18.95
CA THR A 357 -30.51 -19.30 18.81
C THR A 357 -31.53 -19.21 17.67
N THR A 358 -31.70 -20.31 16.93
CA THR A 358 -32.74 -20.47 15.91
C THR A 358 -33.76 -21.52 16.34
N ALA A 359 -34.97 -21.50 15.76
CA ALA A 359 -36.03 -22.44 16.14
C ALA A 359 -35.74 -23.88 15.70
N ARG A 360 -35.03 -24.07 14.59
CA ARG A 360 -34.79 -25.37 13.99
C ARG A 360 -33.43 -25.42 13.26
N PRO A 361 -32.75 -26.59 13.28
CA PRO A 361 -33.01 -27.73 14.14
C PRO A 361 -32.77 -27.39 15.63
N GLN A 362 -33.47 -28.08 16.54
CA GLN A 362 -33.34 -27.85 17.97
C GLN A 362 -31.97 -28.37 18.45
N VAL A 363 -31.21 -27.54 19.16
CA VAL A 363 -29.89 -27.88 19.68
C VAL A 363 -30.00 -28.33 21.13
N ARG A 364 -29.23 -29.34 21.53
CA ARG A 364 -29.08 -29.69 22.95
C ARG A 364 -28.18 -28.67 23.61
N ILE A 365 -28.72 -27.97 24.61
CA ILE A 365 -27.98 -26.98 25.39
C ILE A 365 -27.90 -27.52 26.81
N TYR A 366 -26.69 -27.86 27.23
CA TYR A 366 -26.40 -28.31 28.58
C TYR A 366 -26.04 -27.10 29.46
N HIS A 367 -26.46 -27.16 30.73
CA HIS A 367 -26.18 -26.12 31.71
C HIS A 367 -25.08 -26.57 32.66
N TYR A 368 -24.04 -25.74 32.78
CA TYR A 368 -22.93 -25.95 33.69
C TYR A 368 -22.83 -24.76 34.65
N ASN A 369 -22.67 -25.02 35.95
CA ASN A 369 -22.59 -23.95 36.95
C ASN A 369 -21.23 -23.25 36.97
N ASP A 370 -20.18 -23.96 36.57
CA ASP A 370 -18.80 -23.47 36.55
C ASP A 370 -17.98 -24.17 35.47
N ARG A 371 -16.75 -23.69 35.29
CA ARG A 371 -15.80 -24.22 34.33
C ARG A 371 -15.42 -25.68 34.58
N ALA A 372 -15.15 -26.03 35.83
CA ALA A 372 -14.65 -27.36 36.19
C ALA A 372 -15.66 -28.47 35.83
N THR A 373 -16.95 -28.20 36.06
CA THR A 373 -18.05 -29.12 35.72
C THR A 373 -18.18 -29.29 34.20
N ALA A 374 -18.01 -28.21 33.44
CA ALA A 374 -18.01 -28.27 31.98
C ALA A 374 -16.84 -29.10 31.45
N ASP A 375 -15.60 -28.85 31.91
CA ASP A 375 -14.40 -29.58 31.46
C ASP A 375 -14.47 -31.08 31.80
N GLU A 376 -15.02 -31.44 32.97
CA GLU A 376 -15.24 -32.84 33.34
C GLU A 376 -16.24 -33.54 32.41
N ALA A 377 -17.31 -32.85 32.01
CA ALA A 377 -18.30 -33.39 31.08
C ALA A 377 -17.72 -33.58 29.67
N LEU A 378 -16.94 -32.60 29.20
CA LEU A 378 -16.26 -32.60 27.89
C LEU A 378 -15.22 -33.72 27.78
N SER A 379 -14.39 -33.90 28.81
CA SER A 379 -13.32 -34.90 28.83
C SER A 379 -13.82 -36.34 28.85
N LYS A 380 -15.01 -36.58 29.41
CA LYS A 380 -15.64 -37.91 29.44
C LYS A 380 -16.34 -38.29 28.14
N GLY A 381 -16.40 -37.38 27.15
CA GLY A 381 -17.10 -37.60 25.88
C GLY A 381 -18.60 -37.85 26.06
N THR A 382 -19.13 -37.60 27.25
CA THR A 382 -20.52 -37.93 27.60
C THR A 382 -21.50 -37.04 26.85
N GLN A 383 -21.07 -35.84 26.47
CA GLN A 383 -21.87 -34.80 25.81
C GLN A 383 -20.93 -33.87 25.04
N ASN A 384 -21.10 -33.81 23.71
CA ASN A 384 -20.81 -32.67 22.82
C ASN A 384 -21.03 -32.96 21.34
#